data_AF-A0A8B7AML0-F1
#
_entry.id   AF-A0A8B7AML0-F1
#
_cell.length_a   1.000
_cell.length_b   1.000
_cell.length_c   1.000
_cell.angle_alpha   90.00
_cell.angle_beta   90.00
_cell.angle_gamma   90.00
#
_symmetry.space_group_name_H-M   'P 1'
#
loop_
_entity.id
_entity.type
_entity.pdbx_description
1 polymer ?
#
loop_
_entity_poly.entity_id
_entity_poly.type
_entity_poly.pdbx_seq_one_letter_code
_entity_poly.pdbx_strand_id
1 'polypeptide(L)'
;FILTAYNKLSIQSWFSLHRVVIIFNNSVQATFNATGIYAPSSYSYHCQHVSSLQRYDALLLPDDMDDTSSMWEVTFVNFQIQGFSIKGGEFAKARDCTSSFSPAILIGLAMSLILLLALASALHTLIYLRDLDRHYDFIASPSHFSRLKAQDVAEEKELLRSQGLECYELRSQQICKIYV
;
A
#
# COMPACT_ATOMS: atom_id res chain seq x y z
N PHE A 1 37.30 8.10 2.29
CA PHE A 1 36.19 7.31 1.71
C PHE A 1 36.74 6.36 0.67
N ILE A 2 36.38 5.07 0.71
CA ILE A 2 36.70 4.12 -0.36
C ILE A 2 35.41 3.81 -1.12
N LEU A 3 35.40 4.07 -2.42
CA LEU A 3 34.26 3.84 -3.31
C LEU A 3 34.50 2.62 -4.21
N THR A 4 33.47 1.81 -4.40
CA THR A 4 33.51 0.64 -5.29
C THR A 4 32.47 0.78 -6.40
N ALA A 5 32.85 0.43 -7.62
CA ALA A 5 31.95 0.36 -8.77
C ALA A 5 31.55 -1.10 -9.03
N TYR A 6 30.26 -1.33 -9.31
CA TYR A 6 29.72 -2.66 -9.59
C TYR A 6 28.88 -2.66 -10.88
N ASN A 7 29.17 -3.61 -11.77
CA ASN A 7 28.44 -3.87 -13.01
C ASN A 7 28.11 -5.37 -13.10
N LYS A 8 26.85 -5.76 -12.93
CA LYS A 8 26.45 -7.18 -13.01
C LYS A 8 25.16 -7.36 -13.82
N LEU A 9 25.09 -6.76 -15.01
CA LEU A 9 24.01 -6.91 -16.04
C LEU A 9 22.98 -5.78 -16.14
N SER A 10 23.13 -4.66 -15.45
CA SER A 10 22.25 -3.48 -15.65
C SER A 10 22.89 -2.49 -16.63
N ILE A 11 22.09 -1.90 -17.52
CA ILE A 11 22.45 -0.75 -18.37
C ILE A 11 22.96 0.44 -17.53
N GLN A 12 22.76 0.39 -16.21
CA GLN A 12 23.12 1.41 -15.25
C GLN A 12 24.16 0.90 -14.24
N SER A 13 25.32 1.55 -14.21
CA SER A 13 26.39 1.30 -13.23
C SER A 13 26.05 1.92 -11.87
N TRP A 14 26.60 1.36 -10.80
CA TRP A 14 26.36 1.80 -9.43
C TRP A 14 27.67 2.09 -8.71
N PHE A 15 27.62 3.03 -7.76
CA PHE A 15 28.67 3.21 -6.78
C PHE A 15 28.17 2.86 -5.39
N SER A 16 29.06 2.33 -4.57
CA SER A 16 28.86 2.11 -3.14
C SER A 16 30.00 2.71 -2.35
N LEU A 17 29.70 3.29 -1.19
CA LEU A 17 30.71 3.59 -0.19
C LEU A 17 31.02 2.31 0.58
N HIS A 18 32.29 1.90 0.57
CA HIS A 18 32.73 0.65 1.21
C HIS A 18 33.21 0.89 2.63
N ARG A 19 34.08 1.88 2.82
CA ARG A 19 34.67 2.19 4.13
C ARG A 19 34.88 3.69 4.35
N VAL A 20 34.76 4.09 5.61
CA VAL A 20 35.20 5.38 6.15
C VAL A 20 36.38 5.10 7.06
N VAL A 21 37.47 5.83 6.86
CA VAL A 21 38.68 5.71 7.66
C VAL A 21 38.98 7.09 8.23
N ILE A 22 39.12 7.18 9.54
CA ILE A 22 39.51 8.37 10.27
C ILE A 22 40.95 8.19 10.68
N ILE A 23 41.80 9.14 10.31
CA ILE A 23 43.21 9.16 10.69
C ILE A 23 43.39 10.37 11.62
N PHE A 24 43.69 10.11 12.89
CA PHE A 24 43.93 11.13 13.89
C PHE A 24 45.38 11.06 14.37
N ASN A 25 46.04 12.22 14.40
CA ASN A 25 47.43 12.38 14.86
C ASN A 25 48.43 11.43 14.16
N ASN A 26 48.19 11.11 12.88
CA ASN A 26 48.99 10.22 12.04
C ASN A 26 49.23 8.80 12.59
N SER A 27 48.52 8.38 13.64
CA SER A 27 48.74 7.10 14.32
C SER A 27 47.47 6.35 14.68
N VAL A 28 46.42 7.07 15.08
CA VAL A 28 45.14 6.46 15.43
C VAL A 28 44.30 6.35 14.16
N GLN A 29 43.94 5.13 13.80
CA GLN A 29 43.10 4.83 12.66
C GLN A 29 41.80 4.19 13.15
N ALA A 30 40.66 4.84 12.94
CA ALA A 30 39.36 4.23 13.18
C ALA A 30 38.72 3.90 11.84
N THR A 31 38.37 2.63 11.63
CA THR A 31 37.82 2.11 10.38
C THR A 31 36.37 1.72 10.58
N PHE A 32 35.51 2.22 9.70
CA PHE A 32 34.09 1.89 9.69
C PHE A 32 33.68 1.31 8.34
N ASN A 33 33.05 0.15 8.37
CA ASN A 33 32.40 -0.47 7.22
C ASN A 33 31.06 0.24 6.97
N ALA A 34 30.88 0.74 5.76
CA ALA A 34 29.67 1.44 5.37
C ALA A 34 28.61 0.44 4.85
N THR A 35 27.39 0.56 5.37
CA THR A 35 26.25 -0.27 4.94
C THR A 35 25.15 0.61 4.37
N GLY A 36 24.47 0.15 3.32
CA GLY A 36 23.33 0.88 2.75
C GLY A 36 23.65 2.20 2.04
N ILE A 37 24.92 2.56 1.84
CA ILE A 37 25.35 3.79 1.17
C ILE A 37 25.73 3.49 -0.28
N TYR A 38 24.76 3.60 -1.19
CA TYR A 38 24.96 3.33 -2.61
C TYR A 38 23.96 4.11 -3.48
N ALA A 39 24.32 4.44 -4.70
CA ALA A 39 23.42 5.03 -5.68
C ALA A 39 23.85 4.68 -7.12
N PRO A 40 22.95 4.81 -8.11
CA PRO A 40 23.35 4.76 -9.51
C PRO A 40 24.43 5.80 -9.80
N SER A 41 25.37 5.51 -10.69
CA SER A 41 26.49 6.39 -11.03
C SER A 41 26.07 7.76 -11.60
N SER A 42 24.85 7.86 -12.12
CA SER A 42 24.25 9.11 -12.62
C SER A 42 23.51 9.94 -11.56
N TYR A 43 23.50 9.48 -10.30
CA TYR A 43 22.82 10.12 -9.17
C TYR A 43 23.83 10.41 -8.06
N SER A 44 23.50 11.32 -7.15
CA SER A 44 24.19 11.41 -5.86
C SER A 44 23.42 10.61 -4.81
N TYR A 45 24.10 10.12 -3.78
CA TYR A 45 23.49 9.61 -2.57
C TYR A 45 23.32 10.77 -1.59
N HIS A 46 22.15 10.88 -0.96
CA HIS A 46 21.88 11.87 0.09
C HIS A 46 21.26 11.19 1.31
N CYS A 47 21.62 11.64 2.51
CA CYS A 47 21.02 11.17 3.74
C CYS A 47 21.11 12.21 4.84
N GLN A 48 20.06 12.35 5.65
CA GLN A 48 20.06 13.28 6.77
C GLN A 48 21.13 12.91 7.82
N HIS A 49 21.28 11.62 8.10
CA HIS A 49 22.27 11.11 9.05
C HIS A 49 22.99 9.89 8.46
N VAL A 50 24.32 9.94 8.44
CA VAL A 50 25.17 8.75 8.26
C VAL A 50 26.01 8.62 9.52
N SER A 51 25.74 7.61 10.33
CA SER A 51 26.26 7.53 11.70
C SER A 51 26.68 6.13 12.08
N SER A 52 27.59 6.02 13.06
CA SER A 52 27.86 4.78 13.78
C SER A 52 26.88 4.50 14.91
N LEU A 53 26.00 5.44 15.24
CA LEU A 53 25.05 5.31 16.34
C LEU A 53 23.76 4.60 15.92
N GLN A 54 23.31 3.66 16.76
CA GLN A 54 22.08 2.88 16.54
C GLN A 54 20.82 3.75 16.37
N ARG A 55 20.76 4.91 17.05
CA ARG A 55 19.64 5.86 16.94
C ARG A 55 19.48 6.46 15.53
N TYR A 56 20.49 6.35 14.69
CA TYR A 56 20.55 6.85 13.31
C TYR A 56 20.86 5.71 12.34
N ASP A 57 20.21 4.56 12.55
CA ASP A 57 20.30 3.33 11.74
C ASP A 57 21.68 2.64 11.68
N ALA A 58 22.72 3.22 12.31
CA ALA A 58 24.08 2.68 12.35
C ALA A 58 24.66 2.28 10.97
N LEU A 59 24.51 3.17 9.97
CA LEU A 59 25.04 2.96 8.61
C LEU A 59 26.58 2.81 8.55
N LEU A 60 27.30 3.18 9.62
CA LEU A 60 28.75 3.02 9.78
C LEU A 60 29.05 2.03 10.91
N LEU A 61 29.38 0.79 10.57
CA LEU A 61 29.72 -0.23 11.56
C LEU A 61 31.23 -0.19 11.85
N PRO A 62 31.69 -0.10 13.10
CA PRO A 62 33.12 -0.18 13.41
C PRO A 62 33.67 -1.52 12.92
N ASP A 63 34.90 -1.52 12.42
CA ASP A 63 35.56 -2.75 11.96
C ASP A 63 35.99 -3.59 13.18
N ASP A 64 35.46 -4.80 13.33
CA ASP A 64 35.72 -5.69 14.49
C ASP A 64 37.19 -6.09 14.65
N MET A 65 38.00 -5.92 13.60
CA MET A 65 39.44 -6.20 13.61
C MET A 65 40.25 -5.08 14.29
N ASP A 66 39.62 -3.95 14.59
CA ASP A 66 40.29 -2.73 15.04
C ASP A 66 39.60 -2.20 16.31
N ASP A 67 40.07 -2.65 17.48
CA ASP A 67 39.55 -2.26 18.81
C ASP A 67 39.41 -0.73 18.95
N THR A 68 40.26 0.01 18.25
CA THR A 68 40.23 1.48 18.28
C THR A 68 38.95 2.05 17.68
N SER A 69 38.34 1.40 16.69
CA SER A 69 37.14 1.90 15.99
C SER A 69 35.91 1.95 16.90
N SER A 70 35.82 1.03 17.86
CA SER A 70 34.73 0.98 18.84
C SER A 70 34.72 2.18 19.80
N MET A 71 35.85 2.87 19.97
CA MET A 71 35.99 4.05 20.82
C MET A 71 35.54 5.35 20.15
N TRP A 72 35.21 5.32 18.87
CA TRP A 72 34.84 6.51 18.10
C TRP A 72 33.37 6.50 17.71
N GLU A 73 32.69 7.61 17.96
CA GLU A 73 31.36 7.88 17.43
C GLU A 73 31.46 8.88 16.28
N VAL A 74 30.90 8.52 15.14
CA VAL A 74 30.96 9.33 13.92
C VAL A 74 29.55 9.59 13.45
N THR A 75 29.23 10.85 13.18
CA THR A 75 27.94 11.23 12.60
C THR A 75 28.15 12.34 11.58
N PHE A 76 27.83 12.05 10.32
CA PHE A 76 27.68 13.05 9.28
C PHE A 76 26.22 13.50 9.23
N VAL A 77 26.01 14.81 9.24
CA VAL A 77 24.69 15.45 9.13
C VAL A 77 24.57 16.03 7.72
N ASN A 78 23.41 15.84 7.08
CA ASN A 78 23.14 16.31 5.72
C ASN A 78 24.21 15.82 4.72
N PHE A 79 24.45 14.51 4.75
CA PHE A 79 25.51 13.87 3.97
C PHE A 79 25.09 13.70 2.51
N GLN A 80 25.88 14.23 1.58
CA GLN A 80 25.71 14.01 0.15
C GLN A 80 27.03 13.59 -0.49
N ILE A 81 27.01 12.53 -1.30
CA ILE A 81 28.19 12.03 -2.01
C ILE A 81 27.82 11.53 -3.40
N GLN A 82 28.72 11.74 -4.36
CA GLN A 82 28.63 11.15 -5.69
C GLN A 82 30.01 10.61 -6.07
N GLY A 83 30.08 9.32 -6.38
CA GLY A 83 31.37 8.68 -6.66
C GLY A 83 31.88 8.93 -8.07
N PHE A 84 31.01 8.84 -9.07
CA PHE A 84 31.40 8.87 -10.50
C PHE A 84 30.51 9.82 -11.30
N SER A 85 30.94 10.15 -12.53
CA SER A 85 30.15 10.89 -13.54
C SER A 85 29.61 12.25 -13.07
N ILE A 86 30.42 13.02 -12.35
CA ILE A 86 30.11 14.41 -11.97
C ILE A 86 30.20 15.30 -13.21
N LYS A 87 29.19 16.15 -13.44
CA LYS A 87 29.17 17.12 -14.56
C LYS A 87 29.08 18.53 -13.98
N GLY A 88 29.88 19.45 -14.51
CA GLY A 88 29.81 20.87 -14.11
C GLY A 88 30.23 21.17 -12.66
N GLY A 89 30.82 20.20 -11.94
CA GLY A 89 31.20 20.38 -10.53
C GLY A 89 30.03 20.34 -9.54
N GLU A 90 28.82 20.01 -10.01
CA GLU A 90 27.61 19.93 -9.18
C GLU A 90 27.14 18.48 -9.01
N PHE A 91 26.46 18.21 -7.90
CA PHE A 91 25.82 16.91 -7.69
C PHE A 91 24.69 16.71 -8.70
N ALA A 92 24.58 15.48 -9.20
CA ALA A 92 23.40 15.04 -9.91
C ALA A 92 22.20 14.91 -8.96
N LYS A 93 21.05 14.49 -9.50
CA LYS A 93 19.84 14.27 -8.71
C LYS A 93 20.13 13.34 -7.51
N ALA A 94 19.67 13.74 -6.34
CA ALA A 94 19.83 12.96 -5.12
C ALA A 94 18.90 11.75 -5.07
N ARG A 95 19.45 10.62 -4.63
CA ARG A 95 18.74 9.46 -4.10
C ARG A 95 18.86 9.51 -2.59
N ASP A 96 17.74 9.72 -1.91
CA ASP A 96 17.70 9.68 -0.45
C ASP A 96 17.88 8.26 0.10
N CYS A 97 18.53 8.15 1.25
CA CYS A 97 18.78 6.90 1.97
C CYS A 97 17.50 6.21 2.48
N THR A 98 16.41 6.97 2.63
CA THR A 98 15.11 6.44 3.03
C THR A 98 14.28 6.15 1.78
N SER A 99 13.73 4.93 1.70
CA SER A 99 12.60 4.67 0.81
C SER A 99 11.45 5.59 1.23
N SER A 100 10.74 6.18 0.27
CA SER A 100 9.63 7.11 0.52
C SER A 100 8.57 6.56 1.48
N PHE A 101 8.49 5.23 1.65
CA PHE A 101 7.70 4.58 2.69
C PHE A 101 8.45 3.37 3.28
N SER A 102 8.42 3.25 4.61
CA SER A 102 8.88 2.04 5.32
C SER A 102 7.97 0.86 4.98
N PRO A 103 8.49 -0.39 4.89
CA PRO A 103 7.66 -1.58 4.73
C PRO A 103 6.52 -1.66 5.74
N ALA A 104 6.74 -1.21 6.98
CA ALA A 104 5.72 -1.18 8.02
C ALA A 104 4.55 -0.24 7.67
N ILE A 105 4.85 0.94 7.11
CA ILE A 105 3.83 1.90 6.67
C ILE A 105 3.01 1.32 5.53
N LEU A 106 3.66 0.67 4.56
CA LEU A 106 2.97 0.05 3.41
C LEU A 106 2.03 -1.06 3.85
N ILE A 107 2.47 -1.94 4.75
CA ILE A 107 1.63 -3.00 5.31
C ILE A 107 0.46 -2.40 6.10
N GLY A 108 0.72 -1.38 6.93
CA GLY A 108 -0.33 -0.67 7.68
C GLY A 108 -1.40 -0.06 6.78
N LEU A 109 -0.99 0.61 5.70
CA LEU A 109 -1.91 1.18 4.71
C LEU A 109 -2.72 0.09 3.99
N ALA A 110 -2.08 -1.00 3.58
CA ALA A 110 -2.76 -2.12 2.93
C ALA A 110 -3.82 -2.75 3.86
N MET A 111 -3.46 -3.02 5.12
CA MET A 111 -4.39 -3.59 6.11
C MET A 111 -5.54 -2.63 6.43
N SER A 112 -5.25 -1.34 6.58
CA SER A 112 -6.29 -0.31 6.79
C SER A 112 -7.28 -0.27 5.61
N LEU A 113 -6.78 -0.35 4.38
CA LEU A 113 -7.63 -0.38 3.18
C LEU A 113 -8.52 -1.63 3.15
N ILE A 114 -7.98 -2.81 3.49
CA ILE A 114 -8.75 -4.06 3.55
C ILE A 114 -9.89 -3.96 4.58
N LEU A 115 -9.59 -3.44 5.78
CA LEU A 115 -10.59 -3.27 6.83
C LEU A 115 -11.68 -2.25 6.43
N LEU A 116 -11.31 -1.16 5.76
CA LEU A 116 -12.25 -0.19 5.23
C LEU A 116 -13.18 -0.81 4.18
N LEU A 117 -12.66 -1.64 3.28
CA LEU A 117 -13.47 -2.34 2.28
C LEU A 117 -14.43 -3.35 2.91
N ALA A 118 -13.97 -4.09 3.93
CA ALA A 118 -14.81 -5.02 4.68
C ALA A 118 -15.96 -4.27 5.40
N LEU A 119 -15.64 -3.15 6.06
CA LEU A 119 -16.63 -2.31 6.72
C LEU A 119 -17.65 -1.73 5.73
N ALA A 120 -17.18 -1.22 4.59
CA ALA A 120 -18.05 -0.69 3.54
C ALA A 120 -18.98 -1.77 2.98
N SER A 121 -18.49 -3.00 2.81
CA SER A 121 -19.29 -4.14 2.34
C SER A 121 -20.36 -4.55 3.35
N ALA A 122 -20.00 -4.60 4.64
CA ALA A 122 -20.95 -4.88 5.72
C ALA A 122 -22.03 -3.80 5.82
N LEU A 123 -21.62 -2.53 5.75
CA LEU A 123 -22.54 -1.39 5.76
C LEU A 123 -23.46 -1.39 4.54
N HIS A 124 -22.92 -1.68 3.35
CA HIS A 124 -23.70 -1.78 2.12
C HIS A 124 -24.78 -2.86 2.24
N THR A 125 -24.41 -4.03 2.76
CA THR A 125 -25.36 -5.13 3.03
C THR A 125 -26.42 -4.71 4.03
N LEU A 126 -26.04 -4.02 5.10
CA LEU A 126 -26.99 -3.54 6.12
C LEU A 126 -27.99 -2.53 5.54
N ILE A 127 -27.53 -1.59 4.71
CA ILE A 127 -28.38 -0.61 4.04
C ILE A 127 -29.33 -1.31 3.05
N TYR A 128 -28.81 -2.25 2.25
CA TYR A 128 -29.61 -3.03 1.30
C TYR A 128 -30.72 -3.83 2.00
N LEU A 129 -30.40 -4.50 3.11
CA LEU A 129 -31.40 -5.24 3.89
C LEU A 129 -32.46 -4.30 4.48
N ARG A 130 -32.07 -3.12 4.95
CA ARG A 130 -33.02 -2.10 5.45
C ARG A 130 -33.94 -1.57 4.36
N ASP A 131 -33.44 -1.41 3.14
CA ASP A 131 -34.24 -0.98 2.00
C ASP A 131 -35.26 -2.05 1.61
N LEU A 132 -34.81 -3.31 1.56
CA LEU A 132 -35.66 -4.47 1.29
C LEU A 132 -36.76 -4.64 2.34
N ASP A 133 -36.42 -4.54 3.63
CA ASP A 133 -37.35 -4.58 4.77
C ASP A 133 -38.47 -3.53 4.63
N ARG A 134 -38.11 -2.27 4.36
CA ARG A 134 -39.09 -1.20 4.11
C ARG A 134 -39.96 -1.46 2.89
N HIS A 135 -39.39 -2.03 1.82
CA HIS A 135 -40.13 -2.35 0.62
C HIS A 135 -41.16 -3.45 0.88
N TYR A 136 -40.80 -4.49 1.63
CA TYR A 136 -41.74 -5.55 2.03
C TYR A 136 -42.80 -5.03 3.00
N ASP A 137 -42.46 -4.18 3.97
CA ASP A 137 -43.43 -3.53 4.85
C ASP A 137 -44.43 -2.66 4.05
N PHE A 138 -43.96 -1.95 3.02
CA PHE A 138 -44.82 -1.18 2.12
C PHE A 138 -45.78 -2.09 1.35
N ILE A 139 -45.31 -3.21 0.79
CA ILE A 139 -46.14 -4.18 0.08
C ILE A 139 -47.14 -4.87 1.02
N ALA A 140 -46.73 -5.18 2.25
CA ALA A 140 -47.56 -5.82 3.27
C ALA A 140 -48.58 -4.85 3.91
N SER A 141 -48.49 -3.55 3.65
CA SER A 141 -49.43 -2.55 4.16
C SER A 141 -50.86 -2.81 3.65
N PRO A 142 -51.89 -2.80 4.52
CA PRO A 142 -53.28 -3.12 4.15
C PRO A 142 -53.86 -2.23 3.05
N SER A 143 -53.29 -1.03 2.86
CA SER A 143 -53.70 -0.06 1.84
C SER A 143 -53.36 -0.50 0.40
N HIS A 144 -52.28 -1.27 0.22
CA HIS A 144 -51.92 -1.82 -1.09
C HIS A 144 -52.68 -3.13 -1.37
N PHE A 145 -52.85 -3.99 -0.37
CA PHE A 145 -53.60 -5.24 -0.49
C PHE A 145 -55.09 -4.99 -0.82
N SER A 146 -55.69 -3.92 -0.28
CA SER A 146 -57.06 -3.51 -0.62
C SER A 146 -57.19 -2.98 -2.05
N ARG A 147 -56.15 -2.32 -2.59
CA ARG A 147 -56.12 -1.86 -3.99
C ARG A 147 -55.97 -3.01 -4.99
N LEU A 148 -55.12 -3.99 -4.69
CA LEU A 148 -54.97 -5.20 -5.50
C LEU A 148 -56.27 -6.03 -5.50
N LYS A 149 -56.89 -6.22 -4.33
CA LYS A 149 -58.17 -6.93 -4.20
C LYS A 149 -59.32 -6.22 -4.93
N ALA A 150 -59.34 -4.89 -4.95
CA ALA A 150 -60.34 -4.13 -5.71
C ALA A 150 -60.15 -4.25 -7.24
N GLN A 151 -58.91 -4.40 -7.69
CA GLN A 151 -58.59 -4.58 -9.10
C GLN A 151 -58.87 -6.02 -9.57
N ASP A 152 -58.52 -7.02 -8.76
CA ASP A 152 -58.87 -8.43 -9.00
C ASP A 152 -60.40 -8.65 -9.05
N VAL A 153 -61.15 -8.04 -8.14
CA VAL A 153 -62.63 -8.13 -8.13
C VAL A 153 -63.28 -7.40 -9.32
N ALA A 154 -62.61 -6.38 -9.87
CA ALA A 154 -63.08 -5.71 -11.09
C ALA A 154 -62.81 -6.54 -12.35
N GLU A 155 -61.66 -7.23 -12.39
CA GLU A 155 -61.24 -8.08 -13.52
C GLU A 155 -61.97 -9.44 -13.52
N GLU A 156 -62.21 -10.05 -12.35
CA GLU A 156 -63.00 -11.28 -12.19
C GLU A 156 -64.47 -11.07 -12.61
N LYS A 157 -65.03 -9.87 -12.39
CA LYS A 157 -66.37 -9.51 -12.87
C LYS A 157 -66.48 -9.37 -14.39
N GLU A 158 -65.40 -9.02 -15.08
CA GLU A 158 -65.37 -9.06 -16.56
C GLU A 158 -65.24 -10.48 -17.08
N LEU A 159 -64.40 -11.31 -16.45
CA LEU A 159 -64.14 -12.69 -16.88
C LEU A 159 -65.30 -13.66 -16.61
N LEU A 160 -66.05 -13.50 -15.51
CA LEU A 160 -67.22 -14.34 -15.20
C LEU A 160 -68.41 -14.13 -16.16
N ARG A 161 -68.34 -13.15 -17.07
CA ARG A 161 -69.29 -13.01 -18.18
C ARG A 161 -68.98 -13.99 -19.33
N SER A 162 -67.80 -14.61 -19.35
CA SER A 162 -67.36 -15.51 -20.39
C SER A 162 -66.77 -16.81 -19.82
N GLN A 163 -67.50 -17.90 -20.05
CA GLN A 163 -67.04 -19.29 -19.95
C GLN A 163 -67.01 -19.93 -18.55
N GLY A 164 -67.80 -20.99 -18.41
CA GLY A 164 -67.65 -22.00 -17.37
C GLY A 164 -66.68 -23.13 -17.77
N LEU A 165 -66.45 -23.99 -16.78
CA LEU A 165 -65.66 -25.22 -16.70
C LEU A 165 -64.17 -25.10 -16.29
N GLU A 166 -63.89 -25.78 -15.17
CA GLU A 166 -62.62 -25.94 -14.46
C GLU A 166 -61.52 -26.65 -15.27
N CYS A 167 -60.27 -26.34 -14.94
CA CYS A 167 -59.22 -27.33 -14.68
C CYS A 167 -58.05 -26.65 -13.94
N TYR A 168 -57.69 -27.19 -12.79
CA TYR A 168 -56.57 -26.78 -11.94
C TYR A 168 -55.27 -27.41 -12.44
N GLU A 169 -54.18 -26.64 -12.51
CA GLU A 169 -52.82 -27.18 -12.35
C GLU A 169 -51.83 -26.11 -11.88
N LEU A 170 -51.06 -26.47 -10.84
CA LEU A 170 -50.03 -25.66 -10.18
C LEU A 170 -48.91 -25.24 -11.15
N ARG A 171 -48.53 -23.96 -11.17
CA ARG A 171 -47.26 -23.53 -11.78
C ARG A 171 -46.37 -22.76 -10.80
N SER A 172 -45.38 -23.53 -10.35
CA SER A 172 -44.17 -23.18 -9.62
C SER A 172 -43.51 -21.85 -10.03
N GLN A 173 -43.02 -21.16 -9.00
CA GLN A 173 -42.16 -19.98 -8.96
C GLN A 173 -41.31 -19.74 -10.22
N GLN A 174 -41.53 -18.59 -10.86
CA GLN A 174 -40.70 -18.10 -11.95
C GLN A 174 -39.48 -17.35 -11.38
N ILE A 175 -38.36 -18.07 -11.25
CA ILE A 175 -37.03 -17.49 -11.05
C ILE A 175 -36.69 -16.63 -12.28
N CYS A 176 -36.69 -15.31 -12.13
CA CYS A 176 -36.20 -14.41 -13.17
C CYS A 176 -34.69 -14.59 -13.37
N LYS A 177 -34.31 -15.17 -14.51
CA LYS A 177 -32.94 -15.09 -15.03
C LYS A 177 -32.74 -13.73 -15.69
N ILE A 178 -31.76 -12.96 -15.19
CA ILE A 178 -31.18 -11.82 -15.90
C ILE A 178 -30.07 -12.38 -16.79
N TYR A 179 -30.20 -12.20 -18.10
CA TYR A 179 -29.10 -12.41 -19.04
C TYR A 179 -28.34 -11.08 -19.21
N VAL A 180 -27.02 -11.19 -19.33
CA VAL A 180 -26.02 -10.13 -19.57
C VAL A 180 -26.31 -9.37 -20.85
#